data_AF-A0A1Z1WIG8-F1
#
_entry.id   AF-A0A1Z1WIG8-F1
#
_cell.length_a   1.000
_cell.length_b   1.000
_cell.length_c   1.000
_cell.angle_alpha   90.00
_cell.angle_beta   90.00
_cell.angle_gamma   90.00
#
_symmetry.space_group_name_H-M   'P 1'
#
loop_
_entity.id
_entity.type
_entity.pdbx_description
1 polymer ?
#
loop_
_entity_poly.entity_id
_entity_poly.type
_entity_poly.pdbx_seq_one_letter_code
_entity_poly.pdbx_strand_id
1 'polypeptide(L)'
;MPSARRTVDGYLLAPFPWYGLDEAFTGPRWLMQVGTAADGAVEHGSIGHGDEPSVRAEGSFGNGDKERFAVVVTIAANPVRRSADGTGVLEATSVSSAAWLAGVGLLSFTWPGQMDHSLRDDWLDQQTETAWVLADDLHGSDWSTLSLPVDGVPTSFHYRESEYGWVLAGSTKEGVHLGAYGRGMSAYGLGFSVVQDIGSYAE
;
A
#
# COMPACT_ATOMS: atom_id res chain seq x y z
N MET A 1 -7.84 23.99 3.60
CA MET A 1 -6.92 23.42 2.60
C MET A 1 -7.73 22.72 1.50
N PRO A 2 -7.85 23.28 0.28
CA PRO A 2 -8.63 22.67 -0.81
C PRO A 2 -8.11 21.29 -1.26
N SER A 3 -6.80 21.05 -1.12
CA SER A 3 -6.15 19.76 -1.45
C SER A 3 -6.53 18.63 -0.50
N ALA A 4 -6.37 18.84 0.81
CA ALA A 4 -6.75 17.85 1.83
C ALA A 4 -8.22 17.45 1.73
N ARG A 5 -9.11 18.44 1.50
CA ARG A 5 -10.54 18.20 1.29
C ARG A 5 -10.83 17.36 0.04
N ARG A 6 -10.16 17.64 -1.08
CA ARG A 6 -10.27 16.83 -2.31
C ARG A 6 -9.76 15.41 -2.12
N THR A 7 -8.73 15.21 -1.29
CA THR A 7 -8.24 13.87 -0.96
C THR A 7 -9.31 13.09 -0.20
N VAL A 8 -9.88 13.65 0.87
CA VAL A 8 -10.99 13.02 1.61
C VAL A 8 -12.18 12.69 0.71
N ASP A 9 -12.58 13.62 -0.17
CA ASP A 9 -13.70 13.40 -1.10
C ASP A 9 -13.49 12.14 -1.95
N GLY A 10 -12.25 11.86 -2.40
CA GLY A 10 -11.91 10.65 -3.13
C GLY A 10 -12.11 9.36 -2.31
N TYR A 11 -11.74 9.36 -1.02
CA TYR A 11 -11.99 8.21 -0.15
C TYR A 11 -13.48 7.98 0.09
N LEU A 12 -14.26 9.05 0.27
CA LEU A 12 -15.70 8.96 0.52
C LEU A 12 -16.51 8.42 -0.68
N LEU A 13 -15.94 8.45 -1.89
CA LEU A 13 -16.55 7.91 -3.10
C LEU A 13 -16.35 6.40 -3.26
N ALA A 14 -15.52 5.76 -2.44
CA ALA A 14 -15.22 4.34 -2.57
C ALA A 14 -16.43 3.47 -2.19
N PRO A 15 -16.77 2.45 -3.02
CA PRO A 15 -17.88 1.54 -2.74
C PRO A 15 -17.50 0.40 -1.76
N PHE A 16 -16.37 0.52 -1.06
CA PHE A 16 -15.80 -0.49 -0.18
C PHE A 16 -15.18 0.15 1.07
N PRO A 17 -15.05 -0.60 2.18
CA PRO A 17 -14.43 -0.08 3.40
C PRO A 17 -12.92 0.13 3.25
N TRP A 18 -12.41 1.23 3.78
CA TRP A 18 -10.98 1.49 3.90
C TRP A 18 -10.40 0.82 5.14
N TYR A 19 -9.17 0.30 5.05
CA TYR A 19 -8.45 -0.26 6.20
C TYR A 19 -7.22 0.56 6.54
N GLY A 20 -6.92 0.64 7.82
CA GLY A 20 -5.69 1.20 8.39
C GLY A 20 -5.16 0.34 9.52
N LEU A 21 -4.14 0.82 10.23
CA LEU A 21 -3.73 0.22 11.50
C LEU A 21 -4.82 0.45 12.54
N ASP A 22 -5.05 -0.56 13.37
CA ASP A 22 -6.06 -0.55 14.42
C ASP A 22 -5.79 0.48 15.52
N GLU A 23 -6.68 0.53 16.51
CA GLU A 23 -6.61 1.48 17.61
C GLU A 23 -5.40 1.27 18.54
N ALA A 24 -4.71 0.11 18.47
CA ALA A 24 -3.47 -0.08 19.22
C ALA A 24 -2.35 0.82 18.70
N PHE A 25 -2.42 1.24 17.43
CA PHE A 25 -1.55 2.29 16.89
C PHE A 25 -2.06 3.67 17.31
N THR A 26 -1.21 4.46 17.99
CA THR A 26 -1.59 5.80 18.49
C THR A 26 -0.80 6.93 17.81
N GLY A 27 -0.04 6.62 16.76
CA GLY A 27 0.77 7.60 16.05
C GLY A 27 -0.02 8.43 15.03
N PRO A 28 0.65 9.35 14.33
CA PRO A 28 0.05 10.15 13.27
C PRO A 28 -0.43 9.27 12.12
N ARG A 29 -1.49 9.74 11.43
CA ARG A 29 -2.09 9.08 10.28
C ARG A 29 -2.31 10.10 9.17
N TRP A 30 -2.20 9.68 7.93
CA TRP A 30 -2.29 10.58 6.77
C TRP A 30 -2.85 9.85 5.55
N LEU A 31 -3.50 10.61 4.66
CA LEU A 31 -4.11 10.09 3.44
C LEU A 31 -3.20 10.27 2.23
N MET A 32 -3.06 9.21 1.43
CA MET A 32 -2.50 9.28 0.08
C MET A 32 -3.58 9.57 -0.96
N GLN A 33 -3.22 9.67 -2.24
CA GLN A 33 -4.21 9.73 -3.30
C GLN A 33 -4.90 8.37 -3.50
N VAL A 34 -6.17 8.41 -3.91
CA VAL A 34 -6.91 7.23 -4.38
C VAL A 34 -6.67 7.02 -5.87
N GLY A 35 -6.63 5.75 -6.29
CA GLY A 35 -6.62 5.37 -7.70
C GLY A 35 -8.05 5.13 -8.20
N THR A 36 -8.37 5.72 -9.36
CA THR A 36 -9.68 5.57 -10.00
C THR A 36 -9.58 4.89 -11.35
N ALA A 37 -10.58 4.08 -11.67
CA ALA A 37 -10.84 3.53 -12.98
C ALA A 37 -11.13 4.63 -14.03
N ALA A 38 -11.12 4.24 -15.31
CA ALA A 38 -11.44 5.15 -16.41
C ALA A 38 -12.90 5.67 -16.37
N ASP A 39 -13.82 4.93 -15.75
CA ASP A 39 -15.20 5.35 -15.51
C ASP A 39 -15.36 6.21 -14.23
N GLY A 40 -14.26 6.49 -13.53
CA GLY A 40 -14.23 7.29 -12.31
C GLY A 40 -14.48 6.52 -11.02
N ALA A 41 -14.73 5.20 -11.07
CA ALA A 41 -14.89 4.40 -9.86
C ALA A 41 -13.56 4.30 -9.10
N VAL A 42 -13.59 4.50 -7.78
CA VAL A 42 -12.40 4.29 -6.93
C VAL A 42 -12.09 2.79 -6.88
N GLU A 43 -10.83 2.42 -7.11
CA GLU A 43 -10.40 1.02 -7.14
C GLU A 43 -9.46 0.67 -6.00
N HIS A 44 -8.62 1.61 -5.60
CA HIS A 44 -7.66 1.44 -4.52
C HIS A 44 -7.26 2.77 -3.91
N GLY A 45 -6.59 2.72 -2.77
CA GLY A 45 -6.09 3.87 -2.04
C GLY A 45 -5.26 3.42 -0.85
N SER A 46 -4.53 4.36 -0.25
CA SER A 46 -3.49 4.04 0.72
C SER A 46 -3.50 4.99 1.90
N ILE A 47 -3.45 4.43 3.10
CA ILE A 47 -3.47 5.17 4.35
C ILE A 47 -2.15 4.97 5.08
N GLY A 48 -1.46 6.07 5.34
CA GLY A 48 -0.17 6.07 6.01
C GLY A 48 -0.28 6.25 7.52
N HIS A 49 0.69 5.66 8.22
CA HIS A 49 0.78 5.63 9.68
C HIS A 49 2.23 5.88 10.07
N GLY A 50 2.45 6.73 11.07
CA GLY A 50 3.78 7.14 11.52
C GLY A 50 4.34 8.29 10.69
N ASP A 51 5.66 8.37 10.60
CA ASP A 51 6.33 9.49 9.92
C ASP A 51 5.97 9.48 8.42
N GLU A 52 5.51 10.59 7.87
CA GLU A 52 5.28 10.68 6.43
C GLU A 52 6.64 10.56 5.69
N PRO A 53 6.84 9.55 4.82
CA PRO A 53 8.13 9.30 4.21
C PRO A 53 8.50 10.42 3.25
N SER A 54 9.71 10.96 3.42
CA SER A 54 10.25 11.96 2.52
C SER A 54 11.15 11.29 1.47
N VAL A 55 11.08 11.77 0.23
CA VAL A 55 11.98 11.31 -0.82
C VAL A 55 13.40 11.78 -0.48
N ARG A 56 14.24 10.89 0.07
CA ARG A 56 15.65 11.18 0.39
C ARG A 56 16.56 10.42 -0.56
N ALA A 57 17.43 11.15 -1.24
CA ALA A 57 18.60 10.56 -1.90
C ALA A 57 19.57 10.06 -0.81
N GLU A 58 20.04 8.82 -0.90
CA GLU A 58 21.16 8.37 -0.08
C GLU A 58 22.36 9.30 -0.31
N GLY A 59 22.86 9.94 0.74
CA GLY A 59 23.97 10.89 0.61
C GLY A 59 24.27 11.76 1.83
N SER A 60 23.37 11.85 2.81
CA SER A 60 23.71 12.39 4.13
C SER A 60 23.74 11.26 5.16
N PHE A 61 24.92 10.65 5.33
CA PHE A 61 25.24 9.88 6.53
C PHE A 61 25.29 10.85 7.72
N GLY A 62 24.12 11.22 8.23
CA GLY A 62 23.92 12.07 9.40
C GLY A 62 22.85 11.44 10.29
N ASN A 63 23.28 11.01 11.47
CA ASN A 63 22.50 10.31 12.49
C ASN A 63 21.24 11.10 12.94
N GLY A 64 20.09 10.89 12.30
CA GLY A 64 18.81 11.51 12.69
C GLY A 64 17.60 10.72 12.20
N ASP A 65 16.94 10.03 13.15
CA ASP A 65 15.65 9.31 13.07
C ASP A 65 15.30 8.62 11.73
N LYS A 66 15.48 7.29 11.70
CA LYS A 66 14.92 6.42 10.66
C LYS A 66 13.42 6.69 10.57
N GLU A 67 12.91 7.11 9.41
CA GLU A 67 11.47 7.28 9.18
C GLU A 67 10.77 5.97 9.58
N ARG A 68 9.87 6.06 10.56
CA ARG A 68 9.13 4.93 11.12
C ARG A 68 7.71 5.01 10.61
N PHE A 69 7.42 4.23 9.58
CA PHE A 69 6.11 4.27 8.95
C PHE A 69 5.61 2.90 8.51
N ALA A 70 4.30 2.83 8.35
CA ALA A 70 3.58 1.78 7.68
C ALA A 70 2.46 2.39 6.82
N VAL A 71 2.30 1.89 5.60
CA VAL A 71 1.21 2.28 4.69
C VAL A 71 0.35 1.07 4.43
N VAL A 72 -0.97 1.23 4.58
CA VAL A 72 -1.98 0.21 4.29
C VAL A 72 -2.67 0.57 2.99
N VAL A 73 -2.52 -0.29 1.99
CA VAL A 73 -3.18 -0.21 0.69
C VAL A 73 -4.45 -1.05 0.74
N THR A 74 -5.60 -0.44 0.46
CA THR A 74 -6.86 -1.17 0.29
C THR A 74 -7.23 -1.19 -1.18
N ILE A 75 -7.62 -2.36 -1.69
CA ILE A 75 -8.03 -2.58 -3.07
C ILE A 75 -9.40 -3.24 -3.08
N ALA A 76 -10.32 -2.70 -3.87
CA ALA A 76 -11.63 -3.31 -4.10
C ALA A 76 -11.47 -4.72 -4.67
N ALA A 77 -12.19 -5.73 -4.17
CA ALA A 77 -12.25 -7.01 -4.88
C ALA A 77 -13.22 -6.89 -6.06
N ASN A 78 -12.67 -6.91 -7.27
CA ASN A 78 -13.38 -7.04 -8.53
C ASN A 78 -12.99 -8.36 -9.19
N PRO A 79 -13.79 -9.43 -9.02
CA PRO A 79 -13.48 -10.74 -9.61
C PRO A 79 -13.62 -10.77 -11.14
N VAL A 80 -14.30 -9.79 -11.76
CA VAL A 80 -14.40 -9.62 -13.22
C VAL A 80 -14.51 -8.12 -13.55
N ARG A 81 -13.51 -7.54 -14.21
CA ARG A 81 -13.57 -6.16 -14.72
C ARG A 81 -13.90 -6.18 -16.20
N ARG A 82 -14.88 -5.39 -16.65
CA ARG A 82 -15.13 -5.17 -18.09
C ARG A 82 -14.25 -4.02 -18.57
N SER A 83 -13.59 -4.17 -19.72
CA SER A 83 -12.84 -3.08 -20.34
C SER A 83 -13.78 -1.92 -20.66
N ALA A 84 -13.33 -0.69 -20.45
CA ALA A 84 -14.14 0.53 -20.64
C ALA A 84 -14.60 0.73 -22.10
N ASP A 85 -13.91 0.12 -23.05
CA ASP A 85 -14.25 0.10 -24.49
C ASP A 85 -15.13 -1.11 -24.89
N GLY A 86 -15.48 -1.98 -23.94
CA GLY A 86 -16.28 -3.17 -24.16
C GLY A 86 -15.56 -4.31 -24.91
N THR A 87 -14.25 -4.21 -25.16
CA THR A 87 -13.52 -5.17 -26.01
C THR A 87 -12.87 -6.33 -25.26
N GLY A 88 -12.87 -6.32 -23.92
CA GLY A 88 -12.22 -7.37 -23.14
C GLY A 88 -12.64 -7.45 -21.67
N VAL A 89 -12.17 -8.49 -21.00
CA VAL A 89 -12.19 -8.63 -19.54
C VAL A 89 -10.80 -8.24 -19.05
N LEU A 90 -10.72 -7.28 -18.12
CA LEU A 90 -9.48 -6.94 -17.44
C LEU A 90 -9.27 -7.87 -16.26
N GLU A 91 -7.99 -8.06 -15.90
CA GLU A 91 -7.56 -8.97 -14.84
C GLU A 91 -8.28 -8.66 -13.51
N ALA A 92 -8.69 -9.71 -12.81
CA ALA A 92 -9.32 -9.58 -11.51
C ALA A 92 -8.32 -8.99 -10.51
N THR A 93 -8.77 -8.05 -9.68
CA THR A 93 -7.95 -7.64 -8.52
C THR A 93 -7.73 -8.84 -7.63
N SER A 94 -6.51 -9.04 -7.15
CA SER A 94 -6.15 -10.19 -6.33
C SER A 94 -5.22 -9.78 -5.19
N VAL A 95 -4.87 -10.75 -4.34
CA VAL A 95 -3.81 -10.58 -3.34
C VAL A 95 -2.48 -10.24 -4.01
N SER A 96 -2.21 -10.76 -5.22
CA SER A 96 -1.04 -10.40 -6.01
C SER A 96 -1.06 -8.92 -6.41
N SER A 97 -2.21 -8.38 -6.83
CA SER A 97 -2.35 -6.93 -7.08
C SER A 97 -2.04 -6.10 -5.83
N ALA A 98 -2.42 -6.60 -4.65
CA ALA A 98 -2.11 -5.98 -3.37
C ALA A 98 -0.62 -6.02 -3.01
N ALA A 99 0.03 -7.16 -3.22
CA ALA A 99 1.47 -7.31 -3.06
C ALA A 99 2.24 -6.38 -4.00
N TRP A 100 1.82 -6.29 -5.27
CA TRP A 100 2.42 -5.42 -6.27
C TRP A 100 2.32 -3.95 -5.87
N LEU A 101 1.12 -3.45 -5.54
CA LEU A 101 0.93 -2.05 -5.12
C LEU A 101 1.72 -1.70 -3.86
N ALA A 102 1.80 -2.63 -2.90
CA ALA A 102 2.59 -2.43 -1.69
C ALA A 102 4.10 -2.43 -1.97
N GLY A 103 4.58 -3.31 -2.87
CA GLY A 103 5.98 -3.35 -3.31
C GLY A 103 6.41 -2.07 -4.02
N VAL A 104 5.63 -1.64 -5.02
CA VAL A 104 5.86 -0.36 -5.73
C VAL A 104 5.84 0.82 -4.76
N GLY A 105 4.88 0.83 -3.82
CA GLY A 105 4.79 1.85 -2.78
C GLY A 105 6.06 1.96 -1.94
N LEU A 106 6.56 0.83 -1.41
CA LEU A 106 7.80 0.80 -0.61
C LEU A 106 9.00 1.35 -1.38
N LEU A 107 9.10 0.99 -2.66
CA LEU A 107 10.23 1.34 -3.51
C LEU A 107 10.16 2.81 -3.97
N SER A 108 8.97 3.39 -4.11
CA SER A 108 8.82 4.82 -4.46
C SER A 108 9.50 5.79 -3.48
N PHE A 109 9.70 5.37 -2.22
CA PHE A 109 10.41 6.10 -1.16
C PHE A 109 11.86 5.67 -0.93
N THR A 110 12.43 4.90 -1.86
CA THR A 110 13.79 4.36 -1.74
C THR A 110 14.58 4.79 -2.97
N TRP A 111 15.27 5.93 -2.91
CA TRP A 111 16.02 6.43 -4.06
C TRP A 111 17.50 6.09 -3.91
N PRO A 112 18.12 5.40 -4.89
CA PRO A 112 19.58 5.35 -4.97
C PRO A 112 20.14 6.78 -5.02
N GLY A 113 21.22 7.02 -4.29
CA GLY A 113 21.89 8.33 -4.30
C GLY A 113 22.37 8.74 -5.70
N GLN A 114 22.20 10.03 -6.05
CA GLN A 114 22.67 10.65 -7.31
C GLN A 114 22.10 10.01 -8.61
N MET A 115 20.79 10.10 -8.83
CA MET A 115 20.17 9.71 -10.11
C MET A 115 19.65 10.92 -10.90
N ASP A 116 20.02 11.02 -12.17
CA ASP A 116 19.33 11.87 -13.15
C ASP A 116 17.94 11.30 -13.49
N HIS A 117 17.11 12.08 -14.19
CA HIS A 117 15.72 11.70 -14.49
C HIS A 117 15.59 10.40 -15.30
N SER A 118 16.45 10.15 -16.28
CA SER A 118 16.44 8.91 -17.08
C SER A 118 16.78 7.68 -16.24
N LEU A 119 17.77 7.79 -15.36
CA LEU A 119 18.16 6.69 -14.48
C LEU A 119 17.06 6.41 -13.43
N ARG A 120 16.28 7.43 -13.04
CA ARG A 120 15.10 7.23 -12.17
C ARG A 120 13.99 6.47 -12.87
N ASP A 121 13.67 6.83 -14.11
CA ASP A 121 12.63 6.13 -14.88
C ASP A 121 13.04 4.66 -15.08
N ASP A 122 14.29 4.40 -15.51
CA ASP A 122 14.83 3.04 -15.67
C ASP A 122 14.82 2.25 -14.34
N TRP A 123 15.10 2.92 -13.22
CA TRP A 123 15.08 2.30 -11.89
C TRP A 123 13.66 1.97 -11.43
N LEU A 124 12.71 2.88 -11.64
CA LEU A 124 11.29 2.66 -11.34
C LEU A 124 10.72 1.54 -12.22
N ASP A 125 11.11 1.46 -13.48
CA ASP A 125 10.72 0.38 -14.39
C ASP A 125 11.26 -0.96 -13.88
N GLN A 126 12.54 -1.03 -13.49
CA GLN A 126 13.12 -2.24 -12.89
C GLN A 126 12.45 -2.65 -11.58
N GLN A 127 12.07 -1.68 -10.74
CA GLN A 127 11.36 -1.95 -9.49
C GLN A 127 9.92 -2.41 -9.74
N THR A 128 9.28 -1.89 -10.79
CA THR A 128 7.93 -2.30 -11.20
C THR A 128 7.92 -3.73 -11.74
N GLU A 129 8.90 -4.08 -12.58
CA GLU A 129 9.13 -5.44 -13.05
C GLU A 129 9.45 -6.39 -11.89
N THR A 130 10.27 -5.94 -10.93
CA THR A 130 10.59 -6.73 -9.72
C THR A 130 9.33 -6.96 -8.89
N ALA A 131 8.54 -5.91 -8.63
CA ALA A 131 7.26 -6.04 -7.93
C ALA A 131 6.30 -6.98 -8.67
N TRP A 132 6.32 -6.99 -10.01
CA TRP A 132 5.48 -7.85 -10.84
C TRP A 132 5.87 -9.33 -10.69
N VAL A 133 7.16 -9.64 -10.85
CA VAL A 133 7.69 -11.01 -10.65
C VAL A 133 7.41 -11.51 -9.23
N LEU A 134 7.48 -10.62 -8.23
CA LEU A 134 7.24 -10.98 -6.84
C LEU A 134 5.76 -11.22 -6.51
N ALA A 135 4.86 -10.53 -7.19
CA ALA A 135 3.43 -10.71 -7.03
C ALA A 135 2.90 -11.94 -7.78
N ASP A 136 3.60 -12.41 -8.81
CA ASP A 136 3.19 -13.55 -9.65
C ASP A 136 3.15 -14.89 -8.88
N ASP A 137 4.13 -15.14 -7.99
CA ASP A 137 4.17 -16.34 -7.14
C ASP A 137 4.26 -16.03 -5.64
N LEU A 138 3.10 -15.75 -5.03
CA LEU A 138 2.99 -15.51 -3.58
C LEU A 138 3.26 -16.76 -2.71
N HIS A 139 3.37 -17.94 -3.31
CA HIS A 139 3.71 -19.19 -2.62
C HIS A 139 5.18 -19.59 -2.79
N GLY A 140 5.95 -18.80 -3.54
CA GLY A 140 7.38 -18.97 -3.73
C GLY A 140 8.18 -18.80 -2.44
N SER A 141 9.43 -19.27 -2.45
CA SER A 141 10.32 -19.29 -1.27
C SER A 141 10.67 -17.92 -0.70
N ASP A 142 10.48 -16.86 -1.48
CA ASP A 142 10.72 -15.47 -1.08
C ASP A 142 9.62 -14.93 -0.14
N TRP A 143 8.48 -15.61 -0.07
CA TRP A 143 7.37 -15.26 0.78
C TRP A 143 7.29 -16.20 1.98
N SER A 144 6.85 -15.65 3.09
CA SER A 144 6.44 -16.39 4.28
C SER A 144 5.01 -16.01 4.65
N THR A 145 4.44 -16.69 5.65
CA THR A 145 3.08 -16.42 6.11
C THR A 145 3.10 -15.83 7.51
N LEU A 146 2.34 -14.75 7.69
CA LEU A 146 2.17 -14.08 8.97
C LEU A 146 0.68 -14.00 9.30
N SER A 147 0.31 -14.36 10.53
CA SER A 147 -1.08 -14.22 11.00
C SER A 147 -1.22 -12.91 11.78
N LEU A 148 -2.01 -11.99 11.24
CA LEU A 148 -2.28 -10.67 11.82
C LEU A 148 -3.78 -10.49 12.04
N PRO A 149 -4.19 -9.79 13.12
CA PRO A 149 -5.60 -9.47 13.31
C PRO A 149 -6.08 -8.47 12.26
N VAL A 150 -7.23 -8.77 11.66
CA VAL A 150 -8.05 -7.85 10.87
C VAL A 150 -9.41 -7.79 11.55
N ASP A 151 -9.81 -6.63 12.04
CA ASP A 151 -11.00 -6.43 12.88
C ASP A 151 -11.04 -7.42 14.06
N GLY A 152 -9.88 -7.64 14.69
CA GLY A 152 -9.70 -8.58 15.80
C GLY A 152 -9.69 -10.06 15.41
N VAL A 153 -9.85 -10.40 14.12
CA VAL A 153 -9.84 -11.78 13.64
C VAL A 153 -8.46 -12.15 13.06
N PRO A 154 -7.81 -13.24 13.52
CA PRO A 154 -6.57 -13.73 12.92
C PRO A 154 -6.76 -14.03 11.44
N THR A 155 -5.97 -13.35 10.60
CA THR A 155 -6.02 -13.41 9.14
C THR A 155 -4.62 -13.68 8.60
N SER A 156 -4.53 -14.52 7.57
CA SER A 156 -3.26 -14.91 6.96
C SER A 156 -2.81 -13.89 5.92
N PHE A 157 -1.56 -13.45 6.01
CA PHE A 157 -0.91 -12.56 5.05
C PHE A 157 0.35 -13.22 4.48
N HIS A 158 0.60 -13.01 3.20
CA HIS A 158 1.91 -13.18 2.60
C HIS A 158 2.81 -12.07 3.10
N TYR A 159 4.00 -12.41 3.59
CA TYR A 159 4.94 -11.50 4.20
C TYR A 159 6.34 -11.68 3.59
N ARG A 160 6.99 -10.57 3.28
CA ARG A 160 8.37 -10.52 2.82
C ARG A 160 9.09 -9.32 3.42
N GLU A 161 10.34 -9.50 3.79
CA GLU A 161 11.22 -8.45 4.27
C GLU A 161 12.47 -8.36 3.39
N SER A 162 12.98 -7.14 3.24
CA SER A 162 14.14 -6.79 2.43
C SER A 162 14.96 -5.73 3.14
N GLU A 163 16.12 -5.36 2.59
CA GLU A 163 16.92 -4.25 3.11
C GLU A 163 16.19 -2.89 3.08
N TYR A 164 15.18 -2.74 2.22
CA TYR A 164 14.41 -1.51 2.06
C TYR A 164 13.21 -1.40 3.01
N GLY A 165 12.82 -2.51 3.65
CA GLY A 165 11.63 -2.62 4.49
C GLY A 165 10.88 -3.91 4.21
N TRP A 166 9.60 -3.94 4.57
CA TRP A 166 8.75 -5.12 4.45
C TRP A 166 7.50 -4.85 3.64
N VAL A 167 6.92 -5.92 3.11
CA VAL A 167 5.65 -5.96 2.39
C VAL A 167 4.77 -7.08 2.94
N LEU A 168 3.47 -6.81 3.02
CA LEU A 168 2.40 -7.72 3.38
C LEU A 168 1.32 -7.69 2.29
N ALA A 169 0.69 -8.83 2.04
CA ALA A 169 -0.50 -8.91 1.19
C ALA A 169 -1.47 -9.99 1.67
N GLY A 170 -2.76 -9.68 1.69
CA GLY A 170 -3.81 -10.61 2.12
C GLY A 170 -5.20 -10.16 1.69
N SER A 171 -6.22 -10.88 2.15
CA SER A 171 -7.63 -10.54 1.91
C SER A 171 -8.37 -10.46 3.23
N THR A 172 -9.31 -9.52 3.33
CA THR A 172 -10.22 -9.42 4.46
C THR A 172 -11.47 -10.27 4.22
N LYS A 173 -12.24 -10.50 5.29
CA LYS A 173 -13.55 -11.16 5.19
C LYS A 173 -14.60 -10.33 4.45
N GLU A 174 -14.43 -9.01 4.46
CA GLU A 174 -15.31 -8.06 3.76
C GLU A 174 -15.05 -8.02 2.24
N GLY A 175 -14.16 -8.87 1.73
CA GLY A 175 -13.92 -8.98 0.30
C GLY A 175 -13.15 -7.78 -0.26
N VAL A 176 -12.19 -7.24 0.48
CA VAL A 176 -11.16 -6.34 -0.07
C VAL A 176 -9.78 -6.99 0.08
N HIS A 177 -8.87 -6.66 -0.83
CA HIS A 177 -7.48 -7.07 -0.71
C HIS A 177 -6.70 -5.97 0.00
N LEU A 178 -5.85 -6.39 0.94
CA LEU A 178 -4.96 -5.49 1.66
C LEU A 178 -3.53 -5.74 1.23
N GLY A 179 -2.86 -4.68 0.81
CA GLY A 179 -1.41 -4.61 0.77
C GLY A 179 -0.95 -3.76 1.94
N ALA A 180 0.22 -4.02 2.50
CA ALA A 180 0.85 -3.09 3.42
C ALA A 180 2.35 -3.11 3.24
N TYR A 181 3.00 -1.98 3.50
CA TYR A 181 4.45 -1.90 3.50
C TYR A 181 4.94 -0.92 4.55
N GLY A 182 6.19 -1.06 4.96
CA GLY A 182 6.75 -0.16 5.97
C GLY A 182 8.24 -0.31 6.14
N ARG A 183 8.81 0.67 6.86
CA ARG A 183 10.23 0.76 7.20
C ARG A 183 10.36 1.39 8.58
N GLY A 184 11.34 0.93 9.35
CA GLY A 184 11.59 1.40 10.72
C GLY A 184 10.55 0.92 11.76
N MET A 185 9.34 0.55 11.33
CA MET A 185 8.34 -0.17 12.13
C MET A 185 8.40 -1.67 11.85
N SER A 186 8.11 -2.49 12.86
CA SER A 186 7.97 -3.94 12.70
C SER A 186 6.63 -4.28 12.05
N ALA A 187 6.63 -5.19 11.07
CA ALA A 187 5.42 -5.81 10.54
C ALA A 187 4.74 -6.74 11.55
N TYR A 188 5.54 -7.37 12.42
CA TYR A 188 5.04 -8.26 13.46
C TYR A 188 4.27 -7.46 14.50
N GLY A 189 3.08 -7.96 14.85
CA GLY A 189 2.22 -7.36 15.87
C GLY A 189 1.37 -6.19 15.38
N LEU A 190 1.38 -5.87 14.08
CA LEU A 190 0.41 -4.95 13.50
C LEU A 190 -1.00 -5.54 13.57
N GLY A 191 -2.00 -4.70 13.75
CA GLY A 191 -3.38 -5.06 13.55
C GLY A 191 -4.03 -4.11 12.55
N PHE A 192 -4.97 -4.61 11.78
CA PHE A 192 -5.72 -3.82 10.82
C PHE A 192 -7.18 -3.73 11.23
N SER A 193 -7.80 -2.59 10.95
CA SER A 193 -9.25 -2.44 11.14
C SER A 193 -9.85 -1.52 10.08
N VAL A 194 -11.15 -1.67 9.88
CA VAL A 194 -11.93 -0.71 9.10
C VAL A 194 -11.80 0.69 9.70
N VAL A 195 -11.49 1.67 8.86
CA VAL A 195 -11.43 3.09 9.24
C VAL A 195 -12.85 3.62 9.39
N GLN A 196 -13.21 3.98 10.63
CA GLN A 196 -14.55 4.45 10.97
C GLN A 196 -14.81 5.90 10.53
N ASP A 197 -13.79 6.75 10.60
CA ASP A 197 -13.86 8.16 10.20
C ASP A 197 -12.61 8.56 9.42
N ILE A 198 -12.71 8.50 8.09
CA ILE A 198 -11.61 8.90 7.19
C ILE A 198 -11.34 10.41 7.22
N GLY A 199 -12.32 11.22 7.65
CA GLY A 199 -12.17 12.67 7.76
C GLY A 199 -11.13 13.07 8.80
N SER A 200 -10.99 12.27 9.87
CA SER A 200 -10.01 12.48 10.94
C SER A 200 -8.54 12.39 10.49
N TYR A 201 -8.28 11.92 9.27
CA TYR A 201 -6.93 11.70 8.72
C TYR A 201 -6.45 12.88 7.85
N ALA A 202 -7.29 13.91 7.70
CA ALA A 202 -7.02 15.10 6.89
C ALA A 202 -6.79 16.37 7.72
N GLU A 203 -6.66 16.21 9.05
CA GLU A 203 -6.38 17.28 10.01
C GLU A 203 -4.89 17.62 10.14
#